data_AF-A0A846N0S5-F1
#
_entry.id   AF-A0A846N0S5-F1
#
_cell.length_a   1.000
_cell.length_b   1.000
_cell.length_c   1.000
_cell.angle_alpha   90.00
_cell.angle_beta   90.00
_cell.angle_gamma   90.00
#
_symmetry.space_group_name_H-M   'P 1'
#
loop_
_entity.id
_entity.type
_entity.pdbx_description
1 polymer ?
#
loop_
_entity_poly.entity_id
_entity_poly.type
_entity_poly.pdbx_seq_one_letter_code
_entity_poly.pdbx_strand_id
1 'polypeptide(L)'
;MALFGLGGSTPKEGANPHIKDSSLATFAADVLEASREVPVIVDFWAPWCGPCKQLTPALEKAVTEAKGAVKLVKVNVDENQEIARQLRIQSIPTVYAFKNGQPVDGFMGAIPDSQLNQFVAGLIGEGGGHGGHDHAAEVLAFAEQAFEQGDIGQAAQAYAHVLQDEPGNPKAVAGLARCYLKSGDLERAKTTLALVRPDDANDEAVRAVNAELSLREKAAAASGKNTELEAKLAANPNDHQARYDLALALDADGDREGAIEALLELVKRDRKWNEEAARKQLVTLFEAMGPTDERTISARRKLSSILFS
;
A
#
# COMPACT_ATOMS: atom_id res chain seq x y z
N MET A 1 -53.68 -38.37 -27.98
CA MET A 1 -52.39 -38.12 -28.65
C MET A 1 -52.14 -36.62 -28.60
N ALA A 2 -51.36 -36.19 -27.61
CA ALA A 2 -51.07 -34.78 -27.36
C ALA A 2 -49.98 -34.27 -28.31
N LEU A 3 -50.22 -33.06 -28.84
CA LEU A 3 -49.30 -32.29 -29.67
C LEU A 3 -48.07 -31.87 -28.85
N PHE A 4 -46.87 -32.20 -29.33
CA PHE A 4 -45.62 -31.59 -28.85
C PHE A 4 -45.33 -30.34 -29.69
N GLY A 5 -45.55 -29.17 -29.11
CA GLY A 5 -45.06 -27.90 -29.62
C GLY A 5 -43.63 -27.68 -29.17
N LEU A 6 -42.69 -27.69 -30.13
CA LEU A 6 -41.31 -27.24 -29.97
C LEU A 6 -41.31 -25.71 -29.80
N GLY A 7 -41.26 -25.24 -28.55
CA GLY A 7 -41.03 -23.84 -28.21
C GLY A 7 -39.56 -23.48 -28.37
N GLY A 8 -39.13 -23.24 -29.61
CA GLY A 8 -37.88 -22.54 -29.88
C GLY A 8 -38.05 -21.06 -29.53
N SER A 9 -37.51 -20.63 -28.39
CA SER A 9 -37.47 -19.22 -28.01
C SER A 9 -36.59 -18.46 -29.01
N THR A 10 -37.23 -17.65 -29.84
CA THR A 10 -36.58 -16.69 -30.73
C THR A 10 -35.80 -15.63 -29.93
N PRO A 11 -34.63 -15.15 -30.39
CA PRO A 11 -33.89 -14.10 -29.73
C PRO A 11 -34.70 -12.79 -29.72
N LYS A 12 -34.81 -12.16 -28.56
CA LYS A 12 -35.51 -10.88 -28.40
C LYS A 12 -34.64 -9.75 -28.96
N GLU A 13 -35.09 -9.17 -30.07
CA GLU A 13 -34.49 -8.01 -30.74
C GLU A 13 -34.56 -6.78 -29.82
N GLY A 14 -33.41 -6.13 -29.58
CA GLY A 14 -33.22 -5.07 -28.59
C GLY A 14 -32.30 -5.43 -27.41
N ALA A 15 -31.64 -6.60 -27.45
CA ALA A 15 -30.75 -7.06 -26.38
C ALA A 15 -29.56 -6.12 -26.18
N ASN A 16 -29.42 -5.57 -24.96
CA ASN A 16 -28.20 -4.88 -24.55
C ASN A 16 -27.02 -5.89 -24.66
N PRO A 17 -25.97 -5.61 -25.45
CA PRO A 17 -24.86 -6.55 -25.65
C PRO A 17 -24.08 -6.87 -24.37
N HIS A 18 -24.30 -6.10 -23.30
CA HIS A 18 -23.65 -6.26 -22.00
C HIS A 18 -24.46 -7.09 -21.00
N ILE A 19 -25.63 -7.59 -21.37
CA ILE A 19 -26.51 -8.38 -20.48
C ILE A 19 -26.82 -9.72 -21.15
N LYS A 20 -26.58 -10.84 -20.45
CA LYS A 20 -26.90 -12.18 -20.95
C LYS A 20 -27.25 -13.15 -19.83
N ASP A 21 -27.96 -14.21 -20.18
CA ASP A 21 -28.13 -15.40 -19.33
C ASP A 21 -26.97 -16.38 -19.58
N SER A 22 -26.52 -17.07 -18.54
CA SER A 22 -25.45 -18.08 -18.62
C SER A 22 -25.93 -19.43 -18.10
N SER A 23 -25.22 -20.48 -18.53
CA SER A 23 -25.43 -21.86 -18.10
C SER A 23 -24.15 -22.46 -17.52
N LEU A 24 -24.23 -23.67 -16.94
CA LEU A 24 -23.05 -24.42 -16.51
C LEU A 24 -22.01 -24.59 -17.63
N ALA A 25 -22.45 -24.80 -18.88
CA ALA A 25 -21.55 -25.01 -20.01
C ALA A 25 -20.80 -23.75 -20.43
N THR A 26 -21.39 -22.56 -20.20
CA THR A 26 -20.85 -21.29 -20.70
C THR A 26 -20.29 -20.40 -19.60
N PHE A 27 -20.53 -20.70 -18.33
CA PHE A 27 -20.13 -19.88 -17.18
C PHE A 27 -18.65 -19.48 -17.19
N ALA A 28 -17.75 -20.41 -17.50
CA ALA A 28 -16.32 -20.12 -17.56
C ALA A 28 -15.99 -19.04 -18.59
N ALA A 29 -16.56 -19.13 -19.80
CA ALA A 29 -16.36 -18.13 -20.84
C ALA A 29 -17.10 -16.81 -20.50
N ASP A 30 -18.33 -16.94 -20.01
CA ASP A 30 -19.25 -15.82 -19.81
C ASP A 30 -18.89 -14.94 -18.62
N VAL A 31 -18.28 -15.53 -17.59
CA VAL A 31 -17.92 -14.87 -16.34
C VAL A 31 -16.42 -14.83 -16.16
N LEU A 32 -15.74 -15.97 -16.09
CA LEU A 32 -14.33 -16.01 -15.68
C LEU A 32 -13.43 -15.38 -16.73
N GLU A 33 -13.53 -15.81 -17.99
CA GLU A 33 -12.72 -15.26 -19.08
C GLU A 33 -13.14 -13.83 -19.41
N ALA A 34 -14.45 -13.55 -19.51
CA ALA A 34 -14.95 -12.20 -19.76
C ALA A 34 -14.51 -11.19 -18.68
N SER A 35 -14.40 -11.62 -17.42
CA SER A 35 -13.97 -10.76 -16.30
C SER A 35 -12.51 -10.32 -16.35
N ARG A 36 -11.70 -10.93 -17.23
CA ARG A 36 -10.32 -10.48 -17.50
C ARG A 36 -10.28 -9.22 -18.36
N GLU A 37 -11.32 -8.97 -19.15
CA GLU A 37 -11.42 -7.80 -20.02
C GLU A 37 -12.24 -6.69 -19.38
N VAL A 38 -13.35 -7.05 -18.72
CA VAL A 38 -14.30 -6.10 -18.13
C VAL A 38 -15.00 -6.75 -16.93
N PRO A 39 -15.19 -6.05 -15.80
CA PRO A 39 -15.85 -6.64 -14.64
C PRO A 39 -17.22 -7.22 -14.99
N VAL A 40 -17.49 -8.42 -14.47
CA VAL A 40 -18.73 -9.17 -14.71
C VAL A 40 -19.51 -9.28 -13.41
N ILE A 41 -20.70 -8.69 -13.38
CA ILE A 41 -21.68 -8.88 -12.32
C ILE A 41 -22.48 -10.13 -12.63
N VAL A 42 -22.63 -11.02 -11.66
CA VAL A 42 -23.42 -12.25 -11.76
C VAL A 42 -24.61 -12.16 -10.82
N ASP A 43 -25.81 -12.18 -11.37
CA ASP A 43 -27.08 -12.20 -10.65
C ASP A 43 -27.61 -13.64 -10.53
N PHE A 44 -27.59 -14.18 -9.31
CA PHE A 44 -28.13 -15.49 -8.98
C PHE A 44 -29.59 -15.36 -8.56
N TRP A 45 -30.49 -15.85 -9.41
CA TRP A 45 -31.94 -15.64 -9.28
C TRP A 45 -32.74 -16.93 -9.53
N ALA A 46 -34.04 -16.88 -9.26
CA ALA A 46 -35.00 -17.90 -9.67
C ALA A 46 -36.41 -17.29 -9.91
N PRO A 47 -37.29 -17.92 -10.70
CA PRO A 47 -38.60 -17.35 -11.05
C PRO A 47 -39.54 -17.10 -9.86
N TRP A 48 -39.41 -17.91 -8.82
CA TRP A 48 -40.19 -17.85 -7.58
C TRP A 48 -39.64 -16.82 -6.58
N CYS A 49 -38.47 -16.24 -6.83
CA CYS A 49 -37.86 -15.25 -5.97
C CYS A 49 -38.55 -13.88 -6.11
N GLY A 50 -39.35 -13.51 -5.10
CA GLY A 50 -40.02 -12.21 -5.05
C GLY A 50 -39.07 -11.01 -5.13
N PRO A 51 -38.04 -10.90 -4.27
CA PRO A 51 -37.10 -9.78 -4.29
C PRO A 51 -36.29 -9.66 -5.60
N CYS A 52 -35.99 -10.79 -6.26
CA CYS A 52 -35.28 -10.81 -7.54
C CYS A 52 -36.03 -10.02 -8.62
N LYS A 53 -37.37 -9.99 -8.58
CA LYS A 53 -38.20 -9.23 -9.54
C LYS A 53 -38.01 -7.72 -9.46
N GLN A 54 -37.48 -7.21 -8.35
CA GLN A 54 -37.13 -5.79 -8.20
C GLN A 54 -35.65 -5.54 -8.46
N LEU A 55 -34.78 -6.44 -7.98
CA LEU A 55 -33.33 -6.28 -8.11
C LEU A 55 -32.85 -6.47 -9.56
N THR A 56 -33.36 -7.49 -10.27
CA THR A 56 -32.91 -7.81 -11.64
C THR A 56 -33.10 -6.61 -12.58
N PRO A 57 -34.28 -5.94 -12.63
CA PRO A 57 -34.44 -4.75 -13.48
C PRO A 57 -33.57 -3.57 -13.07
N ALA A 58 -33.29 -3.40 -11.77
CA ALA A 58 -32.41 -2.34 -11.28
C ALA A 58 -30.95 -2.57 -11.73
N LEU A 59 -30.48 -3.83 -11.67
CA LEU A 59 -29.17 -4.24 -12.20
C LEU A 59 -29.07 -4.03 -13.71
N GLU A 60 -30.08 -4.49 -14.46
CA GLU A 60 -30.12 -4.32 -15.92
C GLU A 60 -30.05 -2.83 -16.32
N LYS A 61 -30.75 -1.96 -15.57
CA LYS A 61 -30.70 -0.51 -15.76
C LYS A 61 -29.30 0.05 -15.47
N ALA A 62 -28.71 -0.25 -14.32
CA ALA A 62 -27.38 0.25 -13.94
C ALA A 62 -26.29 -0.18 -14.93
N VAL A 63 -26.32 -1.43 -15.39
CA VAL A 63 -25.36 -1.95 -16.39
C VAL A 63 -25.56 -1.31 -17.76
N THR A 64 -26.80 -0.99 -18.13
CA THR A 64 -27.09 -0.24 -19.36
C THR A 64 -26.54 1.18 -19.28
N GLU A 65 -26.69 1.84 -18.13
CA GLU A 65 -26.15 3.19 -17.89
C GLU A 65 -24.61 3.20 -17.87
N ALA A 66 -23.98 2.08 -17.50
CA ALA A 66 -22.53 1.89 -17.50
C ALA A 66 -21.90 1.76 -18.91
N LYS A 67 -22.71 1.67 -19.98
CA LYS A 67 -22.26 1.71 -21.39
C LYS A 67 -21.06 0.78 -21.71
N GLY A 68 -21.08 -0.43 -21.16
CA GLY A 68 -20.08 -1.46 -21.42
C GLY A 68 -18.86 -1.44 -20.48
N ALA A 69 -18.82 -0.55 -19.49
CA ALA A 69 -17.81 -0.59 -18.43
C ALA A 69 -17.98 -1.78 -17.45
N VAL A 70 -19.17 -2.39 -17.43
CA VAL A 70 -19.45 -3.66 -16.76
C VAL A 70 -20.34 -4.53 -17.63
N LYS A 71 -20.33 -5.84 -17.39
CA LYS A 71 -21.28 -6.81 -17.97
C LYS A 71 -22.15 -7.43 -16.86
N LEU A 72 -23.37 -7.81 -17.21
CA LEU A 72 -24.29 -8.56 -16.34
C LEU A 72 -24.52 -9.95 -16.92
N VAL A 73 -24.30 -10.95 -16.08
CA VAL A 73 -24.60 -12.36 -16.34
C VAL A 73 -25.66 -12.82 -15.36
N LYS A 74 -26.75 -13.37 -15.88
CA LYS A 74 -27.84 -13.90 -15.06
C LYS A 74 -27.75 -15.41 -15.00
N VAL A 75 -27.84 -15.96 -13.79
CA VAL A 75 -27.77 -17.41 -13.55
C VAL A 75 -29.01 -17.84 -12.78
N ASN A 76 -29.86 -18.61 -13.45
CA ASN A 76 -30.97 -19.28 -12.78
C ASN A 76 -30.42 -20.44 -11.93
N VAL A 77 -30.57 -20.36 -10.61
CA VAL A 77 -30.03 -21.37 -9.68
C VAL A 77 -30.79 -22.71 -9.74
N ASP A 78 -32.06 -22.72 -10.16
CA ASP A 78 -32.84 -23.95 -10.31
C ASP A 78 -32.29 -24.82 -11.45
N GLU A 79 -31.84 -24.16 -12.53
CA GLU A 79 -31.27 -24.79 -13.72
C GLU A 79 -29.77 -25.07 -13.57
N ASN A 80 -29.07 -24.32 -12.71
CA ASN A 80 -27.61 -24.35 -12.58
C ASN A 80 -27.16 -24.68 -11.14
N GLN A 81 -27.74 -25.72 -10.55
CA GLN A 81 -27.48 -26.11 -9.16
C GLN A 81 -26.01 -26.44 -8.85
N GLU A 82 -25.24 -26.89 -9.85
CA GLU A 82 -23.80 -27.12 -9.70
C GLU A 82 -23.04 -25.80 -9.48
N ILE A 83 -23.33 -24.76 -10.27
CA ILE A 83 -22.73 -23.42 -10.11
C ILE A 83 -23.06 -22.87 -8.72
N ALA A 84 -24.34 -22.95 -8.33
CA ALA A 84 -24.80 -22.48 -7.02
C ALA A 84 -24.05 -23.17 -5.87
N ARG A 85 -23.80 -24.49 -5.96
CA ARG A 85 -23.02 -25.23 -4.96
C ARG A 85 -21.55 -24.82 -4.94
N GLN A 86 -20.91 -24.72 -6.09
CA GLN A 86 -19.49 -24.36 -6.21
C GLN A 86 -19.21 -22.96 -5.67
N LEU A 87 -20.09 -22.00 -5.96
CA LEU A 87 -20.01 -20.63 -5.49
C LEU A 87 -20.66 -20.41 -4.12
N ARG A 88 -21.10 -21.48 -3.46
CA ARG A 88 -21.69 -21.47 -2.10
C ARG A 88 -22.87 -20.51 -1.96
N ILE A 89 -23.74 -20.44 -2.97
CA ILE A 89 -24.96 -19.65 -2.95
C ILE A 89 -25.96 -20.30 -1.98
N GLN A 90 -26.18 -19.67 -0.82
CA GLN A 90 -27.06 -20.19 0.23
C GLN A 90 -28.47 -19.59 0.19
N SER A 91 -28.62 -18.42 -0.44
CA SER A 91 -29.88 -17.70 -0.56
C SER A 91 -29.93 -16.93 -1.87
N ILE A 92 -31.13 -16.56 -2.30
CA ILE A 92 -31.35 -15.69 -3.45
C ILE A 92 -32.27 -14.51 -3.09
N PRO A 93 -32.08 -13.32 -3.69
CA PRO A 93 -31.04 -13.00 -4.66
C PRO A 93 -29.64 -12.96 -4.03
N THR A 94 -28.63 -13.40 -4.77
CA THR A 94 -27.22 -13.18 -4.45
C THR A 94 -26.56 -12.59 -5.69
N VAL A 95 -25.71 -11.59 -5.50
CA VAL A 95 -24.99 -10.93 -6.60
C VAL A 95 -23.51 -10.97 -6.30
N TYR A 96 -22.70 -11.45 -7.24
CA TYR A 96 -21.23 -11.43 -7.16
C TYR A 96 -20.64 -10.63 -8.30
N ALA A 97 -19.59 -9.86 -8.03
CA ALA A 97 -18.77 -9.23 -9.05
C ALA A 97 -17.50 -10.04 -9.27
N PHE A 98 -17.15 -10.28 -10.54
CA PHE A 98 -15.93 -10.94 -10.95
C PHE A 98 -15.01 -9.98 -11.69
N LYS A 99 -13.71 -10.05 -11.39
CA LYS A 99 -12.65 -9.33 -12.10
C LYS A 99 -11.41 -10.24 -12.15
N ASN A 100 -10.72 -10.29 -13.28
CA ASN A 100 -9.54 -11.14 -13.49
C ASN A 100 -9.77 -12.64 -13.15
N GLY A 101 -10.99 -13.14 -13.37
CA GLY A 101 -11.37 -14.53 -13.11
C GLY A 101 -11.66 -14.86 -11.64
N GLN A 102 -11.68 -13.87 -10.74
CA GLN A 102 -11.92 -14.05 -9.31
C GLN A 102 -13.13 -13.22 -8.85
N PRO A 103 -13.90 -13.69 -7.86
CA PRO A 103 -14.91 -12.86 -7.21
C PRO A 103 -14.23 -11.77 -6.38
N VAL A 104 -14.62 -10.50 -6.58
CA VAL A 104 -13.99 -9.32 -5.95
C VAL A 104 -14.93 -8.53 -5.04
N ASP A 105 -16.24 -8.73 -5.18
CA ASP A 105 -17.26 -8.13 -4.32
C ASP A 105 -18.59 -8.89 -4.46
N GLY A 106 -19.54 -8.64 -3.58
CA GLY A 106 -20.87 -9.20 -3.67
C GLY A 106 -21.78 -8.88 -2.49
N PHE A 107 -23.08 -9.10 -2.69
CA PHE A 107 -24.08 -8.93 -1.66
C PHE A 107 -25.17 -9.98 -1.76
N MET A 108 -25.88 -10.17 -0.66
CA MET A 108 -27.02 -11.08 -0.55
C MET A 108 -28.27 -10.28 -0.19
N GLY A 109 -29.40 -10.63 -0.80
CA GLY A 109 -30.67 -9.93 -0.63
C GLY A 109 -30.82 -8.70 -1.53
N ALA A 110 -31.99 -8.06 -1.44
CA ALA A 110 -32.24 -6.80 -2.14
C ALA A 110 -31.64 -5.63 -1.36
N ILE A 111 -31.00 -4.71 -2.07
CA ILE A 111 -30.40 -3.49 -1.53
C ILE A 111 -31.05 -2.24 -2.16
N PRO A 112 -30.96 -1.06 -1.53
CA PRO A 112 -31.45 0.19 -2.12
C PRO A 112 -30.71 0.58 -3.40
N ASP A 113 -31.38 1.28 -4.32
CA ASP A 113 -30.80 1.76 -5.59
C ASP A 113 -29.50 2.56 -5.42
N SER A 114 -29.38 3.34 -4.34
CA SER A 114 -28.15 4.10 -4.05
C SER A 114 -26.95 3.18 -3.78
N GLN A 115 -27.17 2.10 -3.03
CA GLN A 115 -26.14 1.11 -2.72
C GLN A 115 -25.82 0.26 -3.96
N LEU A 116 -26.83 -0.04 -4.78
CA LEU A 116 -26.62 -0.71 -6.07
C LEU A 116 -25.77 0.13 -7.02
N ASN A 117 -26.07 1.43 -7.13
CA ASN A 117 -25.29 2.35 -7.96
C ASN A 117 -23.86 2.50 -7.44
N GLN A 118 -23.67 2.51 -6.12
CA GLN A 118 -22.33 2.49 -5.52
C GLN A 118 -21.57 1.21 -5.84
N PHE A 119 -22.22 0.05 -5.73
CA PHE A 119 -21.64 -1.24 -6.11
C PHE A 119 -21.19 -1.22 -7.58
N VAL A 120 -22.06 -0.82 -8.50
CA VAL A 120 -21.72 -0.74 -9.94
C VAL A 120 -20.64 0.31 -10.22
N ALA A 121 -20.73 1.50 -9.62
CA ALA A 121 -19.74 2.56 -9.78
C ALA A 121 -18.37 2.14 -9.24
N GLY A 122 -18.34 1.41 -8.12
CA GLY A 122 -17.15 0.78 -7.56
C GLY A 122 -16.44 -0.03 -8.63
N LEU A 123 -17.16 -0.94 -9.32
CA LEU A 123 -16.63 -1.78 -10.39
C LEU A 123 -16.10 -1.01 -11.62
N ILE A 124 -16.69 0.15 -11.94
CA ILE A 124 -16.36 0.98 -13.12
C ILE A 124 -15.15 1.89 -12.88
N GLY A 125 -14.94 2.33 -11.65
CA GLY A 125 -13.70 3.02 -11.29
C GLY A 125 -12.50 2.17 -11.70
N GLU A 126 -11.44 2.80 -12.21
CA GLU A 126 -10.14 2.15 -12.33
C GLU A 126 -9.75 1.64 -10.94
N GLY A 127 -10.11 0.38 -10.63
CA GLY A 127 -9.85 -0.21 -9.31
C GLY A 127 -11.02 -0.80 -8.54
N GLY A 128 -12.15 -1.10 -9.17
CA GLY A 128 -13.31 -1.66 -8.48
C GLY A 128 -13.27 -3.11 -8.03
N GLY A 129 -12.69 -3.36 -6.87
CA GLY A 129 -12.84 -4.59 -6.08
C GLY A 129 -12.24 -4.30 -4.72
N HIS A 130 -13.04 -4.44 -3.65
CA HIS A 130 -12.52 -4.43 -2.29
C HIS A 130 -11.54 -5.61 -2.13
N GLY A 131 -10.27 -5.34 -2.39
CA GLY A 131 -9.22 -6.36 -2.42
C GLY A 131 -8.04 -5.95 -3.29
N GLY A 132 -7.18 -5.08 -2.77
CA GLY A 132 -5.77 -5.44 -2.78
C GLY A 132 -4.74 -4.50 -3.41
N HIS A 133 -5.09 -3.40 -4.07
CA HIS A 133 -4.04 -2.45 -4.53
C HIS A 133 -4.47 -0.97 -4.57
N ASP A 134 -5.67 -0.62 -5.06
CA ASP A 134 -6.09 0.79 -5.14
C ASP A 134 -6.56 1.37 -3.80
N HIS A 135 -7.24 0.57 -2.97
CA HIS A 135 -7.60 1.00 -1.60
C HIS A 135 -6.35 1.22 -0.73
N ALA A 136 -5.34 0.36 -0.85
CA ALA A 136 -4.09 0.55 -0.13
C ALA A 136 -3.39 1.84 -0.56
N ALA A 137 -3.37 2.16 -1.85
CA ALA A 137 -2.78 3.41 -2.34
C ALA A 137 -3.52 4.65 -1.80
N GLU A 138 -4.85 4.64 -1.78
CA GLU A 138 -5.67 5.72 -1.20
C GLU A 138 -5.46 5.87 0.32
N VAL A 139 -5.47 4.76 1.05
CA VAL A 139 -5.25 4.76 2.50
C VAL A 139 -3.81 5.19 2.83
N LEU A 140 -2.83 4.79 2.02
CA LEU A 140 -1.44 5.27 2.13
C LEU A 140 -1.35 6.78 1.89
N ALA A 141 -2.04 7.31 0.87
CA ALA A 141 -2.07 8.74 0.60
C ALA A 141 -2.70 9.53 1.75
N PHE A 142 -3.81 9.02 2.31
CA PHE A 142 -4.45 9.58 3.49
C PHE A 142 -3.52 9.52 4.72
N ALA A 143 -2.83 8.40 4.93
CA ALA A 143 -1.88 8.24 6.03
C ALA A 143 -0.73 9.23 5.94
N GLU A 144 -0.16 9.44 4.75
CA GLU A 144 0.89 10.44 4.55
C GLU A 144 0.37 11.86 4.81
N GLN A 145 -0.83 12.20 4.32
CA GLN A 145 -1.43 13.50 4.58
C GLN A 145 -1.65 13.75 6.08
N ALA A 146 -2.15 12.75 6.82
CA ALA A 146 -2.32 12.84 8.27
C ALA A 146 -0.97 13.03 8.99
N PHE A 147 0.07 12.32 8.53
CA PHE A 147 1.42 12.45 9.07
C PHE A 147 1.99 13.86 8.86
N GLU A 148 1.84 14.41 7.66
CA GLU A 148 2.28 15.77 7.32
C GLU A 148 1.55 16.85 8.14
N GLN A 149 0.27 16.62 8.46
CA GLN A 149 -0.52 17.49 9.34
C GLN A 149 -0.17 17.34 10.83
N GLY A 150 0.71 16.39 11.18
CA GLY A 150 1.10 16.11 12.55
C GLY A 150 0.11 15.24 13.33
N ASP A 151 -0.94 14.71 12.70
CA ASP A 151 -1.83 13.73 13.31
C ASP A 151 -1.21 12.33 13.23
N ILE A 152 -0.23 12.09 14.10
CA ILE A 152 0.54 10.84 14.14
C ILE A 152 -0.35 9.65 14.52
N GLY A 153 -1.39 9.88 15.32
CA GLY A 153 -2.32 8.83 15.74
C GLY A 153 -3.15 8.31 14.58
N GLN A 154 -3.73 9.23 13.79
CA GLN A 154 -4.51 8.89 12.61
C GLN A 154 -3.64 8.26 11.51
N ALA A 155 -2.45 8.81 11.27
CA ALA A 155 -1.49 8.24 10.33
C ALA A 155 -1.13 6.79 10.68
N ALA A 156 -0.80 6.52 11.95
CA ALA A 156 -0.46 5.18 12.42
C ALA A 156 -1.61 4.18 12.24
N GLN A 157 -2.86 4.60 12.50
CA GLN A 157 -4.04 3.75 12.29
C GLN A 157 -4.24 3.41 10.81
N ALA A 158 -4.10 4.39 9.92
CA ALA A 158 -4.24 4.17 8.48
C ALA A 158 -3.15 3.24 7.93
N TYR A 159 -1.88 3.43 8.32
CA TYR A 159 -0.82 2.51 7.95
C TYR A 159 -1.04 1.10 8.50
N ALA A 160 -1.50 0.97 9.75
CA ALA A 160 -1.81 -0.32 10.33
C ALA A 160 -2.96 -1.03 9.60
N HIS A 161 -3.96 -0.28 9.11
CA HIS A 161 -5.04 -0.84 8.31
C HIS A 161 -4.52 -1.45 7.00
N VAL A 162 -3.64 -0.73 6.28
CA VAL A 162 -3.00 -1.29 5.07
C VAL A 162 -2.23 -2.56 5.38
N LEU A 163 -1.57 -2.65 6.54
CA LEU A 163 -0.83 -3.86 6.95
C LEU A 163 -1.73 -5.03 7.34
N GLN A 164 -3.01 -4.80 7.66
CA GLN A 164 -3.99 -5.88 7.87
C GLN A 164 -4.32 -6.58 6.55
N ASP A 165 -4.49 -5.79 5.50
CA ASP A 165 -4.86 -6.30 4.16
C ASP A 165 -3.64 -6.77 3.36
N GLU A 166 -2.52 -6.05 3.48
CA GLU A 166 -1.25 -6.32 2.82
C GLU A 166 -0.08 -6.44 3.83
N PRO A 167 0.05 -7.60 4.50
CA PRO A 167 1.15 -7.84 5.43
C PRO A 167 2.52 -7.62 4.78
N GLY A 168 3.33 -6.76 5.41
CA GLY A 168 4.70 -6.47 4.98
C GLY A 168 4.83 -5.54 3.78
N ASN A 169 3.76 -4.84 3.38
CA ASN A 169 3.84 -3.77 2.39
C ASN A 169 4.90 -2.71 2.81
N PRO A 170 5.93 -2.44 1.98
CA PRO A 170 7.07 -1.63 2.40
C PRO A 170 6.73 -0.18 2.72
N LYS A 171 5.78 0.42 1.99
CA LYS A 171 5.33 1.80 2.24
C LYS A 171 4.56 1.91 3.54
N ALA A 172 3.66 0.96 3.80
CA ALA A 172 2.90 0.94 5.05
C ALA A 172 3.78 0.67 6.27
N VAL A 173 4.73 -0.27 6.15
CA VAL A 173 5.71 -0.55 7.21
C VAL A 173 6.59 0.68 7.48
N ALA A 174 7.14 1.30 6.43
CA ALA A 174 7.97 2.50 6.58
C ALA A 174 7.18 3.67 7.18
N GLY A 175 5.95 3.90 6.73
CA GLY A 175 5.06 4.93 7.26
C GLY A 175 4.72 4.74 8.75
N LEU A 176 4.36 3.52 9.15
CA LEU A 176 4.08 3.21 10.55
C LEU A 176 5.34 3.35 11.43
N ALA A 177 6.50 2.90 10.94
CA ALA A 177 7.77 3.08 11.64
C ALA A 177 8.13 4.57 11.81
N ARG A 178 7.88 5.43 10.80
CA ARG A 178 8.02 6.90 10.91
C ARG A 178 7.13 7.47 12.01
N CYS A 179 5.90 6.98 12.14
CA CYS A 179 5.00 7.40 13.21
C CYS A 179 5.60 7.10 14.60
N TYR A 180 6.11 5.88 14.80
CA TYR A 180 6.76 5.51 16.07
C TYR A 180 8.04 6.31 16.35
N LEU A 181 8.86 6.53 15.33
CA LEU A 181 10.01 7.42 15.44
C LEU A 181 9.56 8.82 15.89
N LYS A 182 8.55 9.41 15.24
CA LYS A 182 8.07 10.75 15.61
C LYS A 182 7.58 10.82 17.06
N SER A 183 6.99 9.74 17.57
CA SER A 183 6.56 9.61 18.97
C SER A 183 7.68 9.23 19.96
N GLY A 184 8.91 9.01 19.49
CA GLY A 184 10.07 8.66 20.31
C GLY A 184 10.18 7.17 20.67
N ASP A 185 9.38 6.29 20.06
CA ASP A 185 9.39 4.86 20.34
C ASP A 185 10.28 4.10 19.34
N LEU A 186 11.59 4.11 19.61
CA LEU A 186 12.61 3.52 18.74
C LEU A 186 12.46 2.00 18.62
N GLU A 187 12.13 1.32 19.73
CA GLU A 187 12.00 -0.15 19.76
C GLU A 187 10.79 -0.62 18.94
N ARG A 188 9.66 0.09 19.01
CA ARG A 188 8.51 -0.23 18.13
C ARG A 188 8.80 0.07 16.67
N ALA A 189 9.49 1.18 16.37
CA ALA A 189 9.90 1.47 14.98
C ALA A 189 10.77 0.34 14.41
N LYS A 190 11.75 -0.14 15.18
CA LYS A 190 12.64 -1.25 14.81
C LYS A 190 11.89 -2.55 14.59
N THR A 191 11.00 -2.90 15.51
CA THR A 191 10.16 -4.11 15.40
C THR A 191 9.27 -4.04 14.16
N THR A 192 8.73 -2.86 13.86
CA THR A 192 7.87 -2.65 12.69
C THR A 192 8.64 -2.83 11.39
N LEU A 193 9.85 -2.28 11.28
CA LEU A 193 10.72 -2.44 10.10
C LEU A 193 11.11 -3.91 9.83
N ALA A 194 11.12 -4.77 10.86
CA ALA A 194 11.36 -6.21 10.68
C ALA A 194 10.19 -6.94 9.99
N LEU A 195 9.04 -6.29 9.78
CA LEU A 195 7.87 -6.84 9.09
C LEU A 195 7.94 -6.68 7.56
N VAL A 196 8.90 -5.93 7.02
CA VAL A 196 9.06 -5.75 5.56
C VAL A 196 9.29 -7.11 4.91
N ARG A 197 8.63 -7.36 3.77
CA ARG A 197 8.85 -8.58 2.98
C ARG A 197 10.31 -8.67 2.54
N PRO A 198 10.95 -9.86 2.55
CA PRO A 198 12.36 -10.01 2.21
C PRO A 198 12.74 -9.40 0.85
N ASP A 199 11.87 -9.54 -0.14
CA ASP A 199 12.08 -9.02 -1.50
C ASP A 199 12.01 -7.48 -1.58
N ASP A 200 11.36 -6.84 -0.60
CA ASP A 200 11.14 -5.39 -0.53
C ASP A 200 12.11 -4.68 0.44
N ALA A 201 13.10 -5.39 1.00
CA ALA A 201 14.01 -4.84 2.02
C ALA A 201 14.82 -3.61 1.57
N ASN A 202 15.01 -3.44 0.25
CA ASN A 202 15.74 -2.33 -0.35
C ASN A 202 14.84 -1.18 -0.86
N ASP A 203 13.54 -1.24 -0.60
CA ASP A 203 12.60 -0.18 -0.95
C ASP A 203 13.08 1.19 -0.42
N GLU A 204 12.86 2.24 -1.22
CA GLU A 204 13.33 3.59 -0.92
C GLU A 204 12.80 4.12 0.41
N ALA A 205 11.51 3.92 0.69
CA ALA A 205 10.89 4.37 1.93
C ALA A 205 11.48 3.62 3.13
N VAL A 206 11.68 2.31 3.00
CA VAL A 206 12.29 1.47 4.05
C VAL A 206 13.73 1.90 4.34
N ARG A 207 14.54 2.18 3.30
CA ARG A 207 15.92 2.65 3.47
C ARG A 207 15.99 3.99 4.20
N ALA A 208 15.11 4.93 3.86
CA ALA A 208 15.08 6.24 4.52
C ALA A 208 14.80 6.12 6.04
N VAL A 209 13.85 5.28 6.43
CA VAL A 209 13.49 5.09 7.84
C VAL A 209 14.55 4.32 8.61
N ASN A 210 15.18 3.31 7.99
CA ASN A 210 16.32 2.61 8.58
C ASN A 210 17.50 3.57 8.84
N ALA A 211 17.77 4.50 7.91
CA ALA A 211 18.79 5.52 8.09
C ALA A 211 18.44 6.44 9.29
N GLU A 212 17.20 6.92 9.38
CA GLU A 212 16.75 7.75 10.52
C GLU A 212 16.84 7.00 11.85
N LEU A 213 16.40 5.75 11.92
CA LEU A 213 16.50 4.90 13.11
C LEU A 213 17.97 4.72 13.53
N SER A 214 18.85 4.40 12.58
CA SER A 214 20.28 4.23 12.86
C SER A 214 20.91 5.51 13.39
N LEU A 215 20.55 6.67 12.83
CA LEU A 215 21.01 7.97 13.33
C LEU A 215 20.55 8.19 14.78
N ARG A 216 19.28 7.90 15.09
CA ARG A 216 18.75 8.09 16.44
C ARG A 216 19.30 7.12 17.47
N GLU A 217 19.53 5.85 17.11
CA GLU A 217 20.19 4.89 17.99
C GLU A 217 21.63 5.32 18.32
N LYS A 218 22.38 5.73 17.29
CA LYS A 218 23.75 6.26 17.45
C LYS A 218 23.75 7.53 18.31
N ALA A 219 22.82 8.44 18.04
CA ALA A 219 22.63 9.67 18.79
C ALA A 219 22.29 9.40 20.26
N ALA A 220 21.33 8.51 20.55
CA ALA A 220 20.98 8.12 21.90
C ALA A 220 22.15 7.46 22.64
N ALA A 221 22.93 6.62 21.96
CA ALA A 221 24.12 5.99 22.53
C ALA A 221 25.26 6.99 22.81
N ALA A 222 25.31 8.10 22.08
CA ALA A 222 26.34 9.12 22.18
C ALA A 222 25.93 10.34 23.05
N SER A 223 24.63 10.52 23.30
CA SER A 223 24.05 11.66 24.04
C SER A 223 24.73 11.86 25.40
N GLY A 224 25.02 13.13 25.71
CA GLY A 224 25.58 13.54 26.99
C GLY A 224 27.07 13.22 27.18
N LYS A 225 27.78 12.79 26.14
CA LYS A 225 29.22 12.45 26.19
C LYS A 225 30.13 13.52 25.58
N ASN A 226 29.61 14.65 25.12
CA ASN A 226 30.38 15.66 24.38
C ASN A 226 31.61 16.12 25.17
N THR A 227 31.43 16.50 26.44
CA THR A 227 32.53 16.98 27.30
C THR A 227 33.62 15.93 27.54
N GLU A 228 33.26 14.65 27.66
CA GLU A 228 34.23 13.56 27.80
C GLU A 228 35.01 13.34 26.49
N LEU A 229 34.30 13.36 25.36
CA LEU A 229 34.88 13.11 24.04
C LEU A 229 35.77 14.28 23.57
N GLU A 230 35.38 15.52 23.87
CA GLU A 230 36.20 16.71 23.67
C GLU A 230 37.48 16.66 24.50
N ALA A 231 37.40 16.26 25.77
CA ALA A 231 38.58 16.09 26.63
C ALA A 231 39.52 14.99 26.09
N LYS A 232 38.96 13.87 25.60
CA LYS A 232 39.75 12.82 24.93
C LYS A 232 40.47 13.33 23.69
N LEU A 233 39.81 14.15 22.86
CA LEU A 233 40.43 14.71 21.66
C LEU A 233 41.44 15.83 21.96
N ALA A 234 41.25 16.57 23.04
CA ALA A 234 42.26 17.53 23.52
C ALA A 234 43.54 16.80 23.98
N ALA A 235 43.39 15.65 24.62
CA ALA A 235 44.52 14.81 25.04
C ALA A 235 45.16 14.03 23.88
N ASN A 236 44.35 13.54 22.93
CA ASN A 236 44.81 12.81 21.75
C ASN A 236 44.04 13.25 20.50
N PRO A 237 44.54 14.26 19.74
CA PRO A 237 43.89 14.72 18.52
C PRO A 237 43.75 13.65 17.43
N ASN A 238 44.51 12.55 17.48
CA ASN A 238 44.46 11.46 16.51
C ASN A 238 43.56 10.30 16.95
N ASP A 239 42.79 10.45 18.03
CA ASP A 239 41.77 9.47 18.39
C ASP A 239 40.59 9.55 17.40
N HIS A 240 40.62 8.70 16.37
CA HIS A 240 39.59 8.65 15.33
C HIS A 240 38.26 8.15 15.90
N GLN A 241 38.27 7.19 16.83
CA GLN A 241 37.04 6.68 17.43
C GLN A 241 36.36 7.78 18.25
N ALA A 242 37.09 8.48 19.12
CA ALA A 242 36.54 9.56 19.92
C ALA A 242 35.99 10.72 19.05
N ARG A 243 36.62 11.01 17.90
CA ARG A 243 36.11 12.02 16.96
C ARG A 243 34.84 11.58 16.25
N TYR A 244 34.75 10.30 15.88
CA TYR A 244 33.53 9.75 15.31
C TYR A 244 32.39 9.76 16.32
N ASP A 245 32.64 9.31 17.55
CA ASP A 245 31.66 9.31 18.62
C ASP A 245 31.21 10.73 18.99
N LEU A 246 32.14 11.71 18.97
CA LEU A 246 31.81 13.12 19.20
C LEU A 246 30.87 13.63 18.11
N ALA A 247 31.11 13.28 16.86
CA ALA A 247 30.22 13.68 15.77
C ALA A 247 28.79 13.13 15.96
N LEU A 248 28.65 11.89 16.41
CA LEU A 248 27.34 11.29 16.71
C LEU A 248 26.65 11.98 17.90
N ALA A 249 27.43 12.37 18.91
CA ALA A 249 26.93 13.05 20.10
C ALA A 249 26.46 14.49 19.79
N LEU A 250 27.24 15.23 18.99
CA LEU A 250 26.87 16.56 18.50
C LEU A 250 25.59 16.50 17.65
N ASP A 251 25.48 15.49 16.79
CA ASP A 251 24.28 15.27 15.99
C ASP A 251 23.05 14.99 16.86
N ALA A 252 23.22 14.23 17.94
CA ALA A 252 22.18 13.92 18.93
C ALA A 252 21.65 15.18 19.62
N ASP A 253 22.55 16.09 19.97
CA ASP A 253 22.24 17.34 20.66
C ASP A 253 21.72 18.43 19.69
N GLY A 254 21.61 18.10 18.40
CA GLY A 254 21.13 19.00 17.35
C GLY A 254 22.20 19.93 16.76
N ASP A 255 23.45 19.81 17.20
CA ASP A 255 24.60 20.51 16.60
C ASP A 255 25.08 19.79 15.33
N ARG A 256 24.25 19.93 14.30
CA ARG A 256 24.45 19.33 12.98
C ARG A 256 25.71 19.86 12.29
N GLU A 257 26.07 21.12 12.54
CA GLU A 257 27.28 21.72 11.96
C GLU A 257 28.54 21.14 12.60
N GLY A 258 28.59 21.07 13.93
CA GLY A 258 29.70 20.45 14.67
C GLY A 258 29.89 18.97 14.29
N ALA A 259 28.79 18.23 14.12
CA ALA A 259 28.83 16.84 13.68
C ALA A 259 29.51 16.68 12.29
N ILE A 260 29.12 17.52 11.33
CA ILE A 260 29.69 17.52 9.98
C ILE A 260 31.19 17.87 10.02
N GLU A 261 31.58 18.88 10.79
CA GLU A 261 32.98 19.29 10.89
C GLU A 261 33.87 18.20 11.50
N ALA A 262 33.40 17.55 12.57
CA ALA A 262 34.11 16.43 13.18
C ALA A 262 34.30 15.26 12.19
N LEU A 263 33.29 14.92 11.39
CA LEU A 263 33.40 13.86 10.39
C LEU A 263 34.32 14.24 9.22
N LEU A 264 34.25 15.48 8.72
CA LEU A 264 35.14 15.96 7.66
C LEU A 264 36.60 15.94 8.10
N GLU A 265 36.88 16.36 9.34
CA GLU A 265 38.21 16.29 9.92
C GLU A 265 38.70 14.84 10.06
N LEU A 266 37.81 13.90 10.41
CA LEU A 266 38.15 12.48 10.45
C LEU A 266 38.52 11.94 9.07
N VAL A 267 37.72 12.25 8.04
CA VAL A 267 38.02 11.85 6.64
C VAL A 267 39.34 12.45 6.15
N LYS A 268 39.65 13.69 6.56
CA LYS A 268 40.92 14.35 6.23
C LYS A 268 42.13 13.66 6.88
N ARG A 269 41.99 13.15 8.10
CA ARG A 269 43.05 12.44 8.82
C ARG A 269 43.26 11.03 8.31
N ASP A 270 42.18 10.28 8.13
CA ASP A 270 42.22 8.92 7.63
C ASP A 270 40.95 8.58 6.85
N ARG A 271 41.08 8.58 5.52
CA ARG A 271 39.98 8.33 4.58
C ARG A 271 39.41 6.91 4.69
N LYS A 272 40.22 5.93 5.11
CA LYS A 272 39.87 4.50 5.10
C LYS A 272 39.52 3.97 6.49
N TRP A 273 39.69 4.78 7.53
CA TRP A 273 39.40 4.39 8.90
C TRP A 273 38.01 3.77 9.02
N ASN A 274 37.95 2.59 9.66
CA ASN A 274 36.72 1.85 9.96
C ASN A 274 35.80 1.68 8.73
N GLU A 275 36.34 1.16 7.62
CA GLU A 275 35.60 0.95 6.36
C GLU A 275 34.91 2.22 5.85
N GLU A 276 35.60 3.36 5.97
CA GLU A 276 35.12 4.67 5.53
C GLU A 276 33.88 5.13 6.33
N ALA A 277 33.76 4.73 7.60
CA ALA A 277 32.63 5.04 8.47
C ALA A 277 32.28 6.53 8.50
N ALA A 278 33.28 7.42 8.59
CA ALA A 278 33.00 8.86 8.59
C ALA A 278 32.42 9.38 7.27
N ARG A 279 32.87 8.84 6.13
CA ARG A 279 32.31 9.20 4.82
C ARG A 279 30.86 8.68 4.71
N LYS A 280 30.62 7.43 5.09
CA LYS A 280 29.28 6.82 5.07
C LYS A 280 28.32 7.62 5.97
N GLN A 281 28.75 8.00 7.17
CA GLN A 281 27.97 8.79 8.10
C GLN A 281 27.66 10.20 7.55
N LEU A 282 28.61 10.87 6.89
CA LEU A 282 28.34 12.14 6.20
C LEU A 282 27.26 11.99 5.12
N VAL A 283 27.31 10.93 4.33
CA VAL A 283 26.28 10.65 3.31
C VAL A 283 24.91 10.47 3.97
N THR A 284 24.83 9.70 5.06
CA THR A 284 23.59 9.52 5.82
C THR A 284 23.03 10.86 6.34
N LEU A 285 23.89 11.76 6.84
CA LEU A 285 23.45 13.10 7.26
C LEU A 285 22.92 13.94 6.09
N PHE A 286 23.55 13.85 4.91
CA PHE A 286 23.09 14.58 3.72
C PHE A 286 21.75 14.07 3.19
N GLU A 287 21.52 12.76 3.26
CA GLU A 287 20.23 12.15 2.90
C GLU A 287 19.14 12.61 3.86
N ALA A 288 19.43 12.64 5.16
CA ALA A 288 18.47 13.07 6.18
C ALA A 288 18.11 14.57 6.09
N MET A 289 19.06 15.44 5.72
CA MET A 289 18.80 16.89 5.57
C MET A 289 18.27 17.28 4.19
N GLY A 290 18.50 16.45 3.18
CA GLY A 290 18.14 16.72 1.79
C GLY A 290 19.20 17.51 1.01
N PRO A 291 19.09 17.53 -0.33
CA PRO A 291 20.11 18.07 -1.23
C PRO A 291 20.15 19.60 -1.32
N THR A 292 19.09 20.29 -0.90
CA THR A 292 18.97 21.76 -0.95
C THR A 292 19.39 22.45 0.34
N ASP A 293 19.67 21.69 1.40
CA ASP A 293 20.16 22.25 2.66
C ASP A 293 21.55 22.88 2.48
N GLU A 294 21.73 24.11 2.98
CA GLU A 294 22.99 24.86 2.81
C GLU A 294 24.19 24.12 3.43
N ARG A 295 23.98 23.42 4.55
CA ARG A 295 25.01 22.64 5.23
C ARG A 295 25.37 21.43 4.38
N THR A 296 24.38 20.73 3.80
CA THR A 296 24.62 19.65 2.83
C THR A 296 25.46 20.12 1.65
N ILE A 297 25.10 21.24 1.03
CA ILE A 297 25.82 21.79 -0.13
C ILE A 297 27.27 22.12 0.23
N SER A 298 27.48 22.85 1.32
CA SER A 298 28.82 23.24 1.79
C SER A 298 29.67 22.03 2.16
N ALA A 299 29.10 21.07 2.89
CA ALA A 299 29.78 19.86 3.34
C ALA A 299 30.16 18.92 2.19
N ARG A 300 29.29 18.73 1.19
CA ARG A 300 29.59 17.94 -0.02
C ARG A 300 30.78 18.52 -0.78
N ARG A 301 30.85 19.85 -0.91
CA ARG A 301 31.99 20.55 -1.54
C ARG A 301 33.28 20.32 -0.75
N LYS A 302 33.25 20.47 0.58
CA LYS A 302 34.41 20.22 1.46
C LYS A 302 34.87 18.75 1.36
N LEU A 303 33.94 17.80 1.43
CA LEU A 303 34.22 16.37 1.32
C LEU A 303 34.88 16.02 -0.02
N SER A 304 34.35 16.53 -1.13
CA SER A 304 34.94 16.34 -2.45
C SER A 304 36.38 16.84 -2.51
N SER A 305 36.64 18.07 -2.01
CA SER A 305 38.00 18.61 -1.94
C SER A 305 38.94 17.73 -1.10
N ILE A 306 38.46 17.14 0.00
CA ILE A 306 39.28 16.25 0.85
C ILE A 306 39.58 14.93 0.15
N LEU A 307 38.64 14.38 -0.63
CA LEU A 307 38.80 13.08 -1.29
C LEU A 307 39.70 13.16 -2.54
N PHE A 308 39.70 14.29 -3.22
CA PHE A 308 40.42 14.50 -4.49
C PHE A 308 41.64 15.44 -4.38
N SER A 309 42.03 15.82 -3.16
CA SER A 309 43.36 16.39 -2.87
C SER A 309 44.39 15.30 -2.61
#